data_AF-A0A1H7T2D1-F1
#
_entry.id   AF-A0A1H7T2D1-F1
#
_cell.length_a   1.000
_cell.length_b   1.000
_cell.length_c   1.000
_cell.angle_alpha   90.00
_cell.angle_beta   90.00
_cell.angle_gamma   90.00
#
_symmetry.space_group_name_H-M   'P 1'
#
loop_
_entity.id
_entity.type
_entity.pdbx_description
1 polymer ?
#
loop_
_entity_poly.entity_id
_entity_poly.type
_entity_poly.pdbx_seq_one_letter_code
_entity_poly.pdbx_strand_id
1 'polypeptide(L)' 'MPVEELTGGLLAGLFRLLAWLFMDLVFETVIQGTGALVLRMLRPHTEPSETAATVAGLCAWALLVGLGIVLWQAMRR' A
#
# COMPACT_ATOMS: atom_id res chain seq x y z
N MET A 1 22.35 -25.49 25.09
CA MET A 1 22.04 -24.12 24.66
C MET A 1 20.56 -23.91 24.98
N PRO A 2 20.19 -22.91 25.78
CA PRO A 2 18.84 -22.80 26.34
C PRO A 2 17.82 -22.65 25.22
N VAL A 3 16.74 -23.43 25.28
CA VAL A 3 15.67 -23.48 24.26
C VAL A 3 14.98 -22.11 24.08
N GLU A 4 15.09 -21.25 25.09
CA GLU A 4 14.61 -19.87 25.12
C GLU A 4 15.35 -18.94 24.14
N GLU A 5 16.65 -19.15 23.90
CA GLU A 5 17.41 -18.35 22.92
C GLU A 5 17.08 -18.75 21.47
N LEU A 6 16.83 -20.04 21.23
CA LEU A 6 16.44 -20.57 19.92
C LEU A 6 15.02 -20.14 19.52
N THR A 7 14.09 -20.13 20.47
CA THR A 7 12.71 -19.71 20.23
C THR A 7 12.60 -18.22 19.98
N GLY A 8 13.32 -17.37 20.73
CA GLY A 8 13.31 -15.92 20.52
C GLY A 8 13.78 -15.50 19.12
N GLY A 9 14.87 -16.11 18.62
CA GLY A 9 15.39 -15.82 17.28
C GLY A 9 14.46 -16.29 16.15
N LEU A 10 13.90 -17.49 16.28
CA LEU A 10 12.97 -18.04 15.29
C LEU A 10 11.64 -17.25 15.24
N LEU A 11 11.09 -16.88 16.40
CA LEU A 11 9.86 -16.09 16.47
C LEU A 11 10.05 -14.71 15.83
N ALA A 12 11.17 -14.03 16.13
CA ALA A 12 11.48 -12.73 15.55
C ALA A 12 11.63 -12.79 14.02
N GLY A 13 12.28 -13.84 13.50
CA GLY A 13 12.38 -14.08 12.07
C GLY A 13 11.01 -14.29 11.40
N LEU A 14 10.15 -15.09 12.04
CA LEU A 14 8.79 -15.33 11.54
C LEU A 14 7.93 -14.07 11.54
N PHE A 15 7.98 -13.27 12.60
CA PHE A 15 7.26 -12.00 12.67
C PHE A 15 7.73 -11.01 11.61
N ARG A 16 9.04 -10.96 11.32
CA ARG A 16 9.58 -10.13 10.24
C ARG A 16 9.09 -10.58 8.87
N LEU A 17 9.02 -11.90 8.64
CA LEU A 17 8.50 -12.45 7.39
C LEU A 17 7.00 -12.17 7.24
N LEU A 18 6.22 -12.35 8.31
CA LEU A 18 4.80 -12.00 8.33
C LEU A 18 4.56 -10.52 8.09
N ALA A 19 5.33 -9.65 8.75
CA ALA A 19 5.23 -8.20 8.57
C ALA A 19 5.56 -7.79 7.13
N TRP A 20 6.60 -8.38 6.54
CA TRP A 20 6.96 -8.13 5.16
C TRP A 20 5.87 -8.57 4.18
N LEU A 21 5.35 -9.80 4.34
CA LEU A 21 4.24 -10.32 3.52
C LEU A 21 2.98 -9.48 3.65
N PHE A 22 2.62 -9.11 4.88
CA PHE A 22 1.46 -8.27 5.16
C PHE A 22 1.61 -6.90 4.51
N MET A 23 2.80 -6.29 4.64
CA MET A 23 3.10 -5.01 4.02
C MET A 23 2.99 -5.10 2.50
N ASP A 24 3.53 -6.16 1.90
CA ASP A 24 3.47 -6.37 0.45
C ASP A 24 2.03 -6.51 -0.05
N LEU A 25 1.22 -7.33 0.65
CA LEU A 25 -0.20 -7.50 0.36
C LEU A 25 -0.98 -6.19 0.53
N VAL A 26 -0.67 -5.40 1.57
CA VAL A 26 -1.28 -4.08 1.77
C VAL A 26 -0.90 -3.16 0.62
N PHE A 27 0.35 -3.12 0.18
CA PHE A 27 0.75 -2.30 -0.96
C PHE A 27 0.05 -2.73 -2.25
N GLU A 28 -0.02 -4.03 -2.52
CA GLU A 28 -0.72 -4.54 -3.69
C GLU A 28 -2.21 -4.17 -3.66
N THR A 29 -2.90 -4.47 -2.56
CA THR A 29 -4.34 -4.20 -2.43
C THR A 29 -4.68 -2.71 -2.37
N VAL A 30 -3.90 -1.90 -1.63
CA VAL A 30 -4.17 -0.47 -1.43
C VAL A 30 -3.69 0.36 -2.62
N ILE A 31 -2.52 0.09 -3.20
CA ILE A 31 -2.01 0.85 -4.33
C ILE A 31 -2.60 0.31 -5.64
N GLN A 32 -2.31 -0.95 -5.99
CA GLN A 32 -2.78 -1.49 -7.27
C GLN A 32 -4.30 -1.64 -7.29
N GLY A 33 -4.93 -2.09 -6.18
CA GLY A 33 -6.39 -2.19 -6.10
C GLY A 33 -7.09 -0.84 -6.28
N THR A 34 -6.60 0.22 -5.62
CA THR A 34 -7.14 1.59 -5.81
C THR A 34 -6.92 2.07 -7.24
N GLY A 35 -5.73 1.85 -7.80
CA GLY A 35 -5.44 2.27 -9.16
C GLY A 35 -6.24 1.52 -10.23
N ALA A 36 -6.47 0.21 -10.05
CA ALA A 36 -7.34 -0.57 -10.90
C ALA A 36 -8.79 -0.07 -10.84
N LEU A 37 -9.27 0.31 -9.66
CA LEU A 37 -10.61 0.89 -9.48
C LEU A 37 -10.71 2.26 -10.18
N VAL A 38 -9.72 3.14 -9.99
CA VAL A 38 -9.64 4.44 -10.67
C VAL A 38 -9.62 4.27 -12.20
N LEU A 39 -8.79 3.35 -12.71
CA LEU A 39 -8.71 3.09 -14.14
C LEU A 39 -9.99 2.46 -14.70
N ARG A 40 -10.67 1.59 -13.95
CA ARG A 40 -11.99 1.05 -14.33
C ARG A 40 -13.06 2.14 -14.37
N MET A 41 -13.00 3.14 -13.49
CA MET A 41 -13.91 4.28 -13.53
C MET A 41 -13.64 5.20 -14.74
N LEU A 42 -12.37 5.48 -15.04
CA LEU A 42 -11.99 6.37 -16.15
C LEU A 42 -12.09 5.71 -17.52
N ARG A 43 -11.77 4.41 -17.61
CA ARG A 43 -11.74 3.64 -18.85
C ARG A 43 -12.34 2.24 -18.63
N PRO A 44 -13.67 2.12 -18.49
CA PRO A 44 -14.33 0.87 -18.11
C PRO A 44 -14.20 -0.27 -19.13
N HIS A 45 -13.85 0.04 -20.38
CA HIS A 45 -13.78 -0.95 -21.47
C HIS A 45 -12.36 -1.41 -21.78
N THR A 46 -11.40 -1.16 -20.89
CA THR A 46 -10.03 -1.63 -21.07
C THR A 46 -9.56 -2.26 -19.78
N GLU A 47 -9.03 -3.48 -19.87
CA GLU A 47 -8.37 -4.12 -18.75
C GLU A 47 -7.09 -3.33 -18.42
N PRO A 48 -6.99 -2.74 -17.22
CA PRO A 48 -5.80 -2.01 -16.83
C PRO A 48 -4.64 -2.99 -16.69
N SER A 49 -3.50 -2.68 -17.32
CA SER A 49 -2.27 -3.42 -17.07
C SER A 49 -1.83 -3.20 -15.62
N GLU A 50 -1.12 -4.17 -15.06
CA GLU A 50 -0.62 -4.13 -13.68
C GLU A 50 0.21 -2.86 -13.41
N THR A 51 1.10 -2.51 -14.34
CA THR A 51 1.89 -1.28 -14.27
C THR A 51 1.00 -0.03 -14.29
N ALA A 52 -0.03 0.00 -15.15
CA ALA A 52 -0.95 1.13 -15.20
C ALA A 52 -1.74 1.26 -13.89
N ALA A 53 -2.24 0.16 -13.34
CA ALA A 53 -2.93 0.14 -12.05
C ALA A 53 -2.01 0.65 -10.93
N THR A 54 -0.76 0.18 -10.87
CA THR A 54 0.22 0.66 -9.89
C THR A 54 0.43 2.18 -9.98
N VAL A 55 0.67 2.70 -11.20
CA VAL A 55 0.89 4.13 -11.43
C VAL A 55 -0.35 4.95 -11.08
N ALA A 56 -1.54 4.51 -11.51
CA ALA A 56 -2.79 5.20 -11.20
C ALA A 56 -3.07 5.24 -9.70
N GLY A 57 -2.78 4.14 -8.99
CA GLY A 57 -2.91 4.07 -7.54
C GLY A 57 -1.98 5.04 -6.82
N LEU A 58 -0.70 5.08 -7.22
CA LEU A 58 0.27 6.03 -6.68
C LEU A 58 -0.16 7.48 -6.93
N CYS A 59 -0.62 7.81 -8.15
CA CYS A 59 -1.11 9.15 -8.46
C CYS A 59 -2.33 9.52 -7.61
N ALA A 60 -3.30 8.61 -7.44
CA ALA A 60 -4.49 8.84 -6.63
C ALA A 60 -4.14 9.13 -5.18
N TRP A 61 -3.26 8.33 -4.58
CA TRP A 61 -2.81 8.53 -3.20
C TRP A 61 -1.97 9.80 -3.04
N ALA A 62 -1.07 10.10 -3.98
CA ALA A 62 -0.29 11.35 -3.95
C ALA A 62 -1.19 12.58 -4.00
N LEU A 63 -2.23 12.56 -4.84
CA LEU A 63 -3.23 13.63 -4.91
C LEU A 63 -4.03 13.75 -3.60
N LEU A 64 -4.48 12.64 -3.03
CA LEU A 64 -5.26 12.63 -1.79
C LEU A 64 -4.45 13.18 -0.62
N VAL A 65 -3.19 12.74 -0.46
CA VAL A 65 -2.28 13.25 0.56
C VAL A 65 -1.97 14.73 0.33
N GLY A 66 -1.66 15.12 -0.91
CA GLY A 66 -1.40 16.51 -1.26
C GLY A 66 -2.59 17.43 -0.95
N LEU A 67 -3.81 17.02 -1.33
CA LEU A 67 -5.04 17.74 -1.03
C LEU A 67 -5.28 17.84 0.48
N GLY A 68 -5.07 16.75 1.22
CA GLY A 68 -5.18 16.74 2.68
C GLY A 68 -4.24 17.74 3.35
N ILE A 69 -2.99 17.83 2.88
CA ILE A 69 -2.01 18.82 3.37
C ILE A 69 -2.48 20.24 3.06
N VAL A 70 -2.94 20.51 1.84
CA VAL A 70 -3.43 21.85 1.44
C VAL A 70 -4.65 22.25 2.28
N LEU A 71 -5.62 21.37 2.46
CA LEU A 71 -6.80 21.61 3.28
C LEU A 71 -6.43 21.83 4.75
N TRP A 72 -5.51 21.04 5.28
CA TRP A 72 -4.99 21.21 6.64
C TRP A 72 -4.33 22.58 6.83
N GLN A 73 -3.53 23.02 5.86
CA GLN A 73 -2.92 24.34 5.87
C GLN A 73 -3.97 25.46 5.77
N ALA A 74 -5.03 25.26 4.99
CA ALA A 74 -6.12 26.22 4.85
C ALA A 74 -6.94 26.36 6.16
N MET A 75 -7.21 25.26 6.86
CA MET A 75 -7.95 25.27 8.13
C MET A 75 -7.14 25.83 9.31
N ARG A 76 -5.81 25.82 9.23
CA ARG A 76 -4.93 26.35 10.28
C ARG A 76 -4.63 27.85 10.11
N ARG A 77 -5.14 28.50 9.05
CA ARG A 77 -5.09 29.94 8.83
C ARG A 77 -6.36 30.61 9.36
#